data_AF-A0A521RPJ6-F1
#
_entry.id   AF-A0A521RPJ6-F1
#
_cell.length_a   1.000
_cell.length_b   1.000
_cell.length_c   1.000
_cell.angle_alpha   90.00
_cell.angle_beta   90.00
_cell.angle_gamma   90.00
#
_symmetry.space_group_name_H-M   'P 1'
#
loop_
_entity.id
_entity.type
_entity.pdbx_description
1 polymer ?
#
loop_
_entity_poly.entity_id
_entity_poly.type
_entity_poly.pdbx_seq_one_letter_code
_entity_poly.pdbx_strand_id
1 'polypeptide(L)'
;MPIVFPAAADPVEDGLVSSLARPGGNVTGLTLLAPELNGKRLELLKEAFPKVTRVTFLWSVGGPQGDRSFREAEAVAKALGLRLQSVGVKGADDFESAFEAAKSGGAQALTELSQLEG
;
A
#
# COMPACT_ATOMS: atom_id res chain seq x y z
N MET A 1 -24.58 22.64 -7.33
CA MET A 1 -24.58 21.18 -7.58
C MET A 1 -23.46 20.55 -6.75
N PRO A 2 -23.75 19.56 -5.88
CA PRO A 2 -22.72 18.82 -5.15
C PRO A 2 -21.95 17.89 -6.09
N ILE A 3 -20.63 17.76 -5.89
CA ILE A 3 -19.77 16.80 -6.58
C ILE A 3 -19.35 15.75 -5.54
N VAL A 4 -19.62 14.48 -5.83
CA VAL A 4 -19.26 13.36 -4.95
C VAL A 4 -18.29 12.46 -5.69
N PHE A 5 -17.07 12.29 -5.17
CA PHE A 5 -16.12 11.29 -5.70
C PHE A 5 -16.35 9.94 -5.00
N PRO A 6 -16.42 8.83 -5.77
CA PRO A 6 -16.76 7.52 -5.21
C PRO A 6 -15.63 6.89 -4.39
N ALA A 7 -14.38 7.06 -4.82
CA ALA A 7 -13.18 6.66 -4.10
C ALA A 7 -11.98 7.47 -4.64
N ALA A 8 -11.17 8.02 -3.76
CA ALA A 8 -9.91 8.67 -4.10
C ALA A 8 -8.81 8.13 -3.18
N ALA A 9 -7.61 7.91 -3.72
CA ALA A 9 -6.49 7.44 -2.93
C ALA A 9 -6.02 8.54 -1.96
N ASP A 10 -5.74 9.74 -2.48
CA ASP A 10 -5.48 10.93 -1.65
C ASP A 10 -6.12 12.18 -2.29
N PRO A 11 -7.39 12.49 -1.97
CA PRO A 11 -8.10 13.61 -2.58
C PRO A 11 -7.52 14.98 -2.19
N VAL A 12 -6.63 15.06 -1.18
CA VAL A 12 -5.95 16.30 -0.83
C VAL A 12 -4.75 16.51 -1.76
N GLU A 13 -3.93 15.47 -1.94
CA GLU A 13 -2.80 15.50 -2.87
C GLU A 13 -3.25 15.64 -4.33
N ASP A 14 -4.38 15.01 -4.69
CA ASP A 14 -5.01 15.15 -6.01
C ASP A 14 -5.65 16.54 -6.23
N GLY A 15 -5.67 17.40 -5.20
CA GLY A 15 -6.23 18.76 -5.26
C GLY A 15 -7.76 18.82 -5.33
N LEU A 16 -8.44 17.70 -5.06
CA LEU A 16 -9.90 17.60 -5.07
C LEU A 16 -10.53 18.28 -3.84
N VAL A 17 -9.86 18.23 -2.69
CA VAL A 17 -10.32 18.85 -1.43
C VAL A 17 -9.18 19.52 -0.67
N SER A 18 -9.49 20.58 0.09
CA SER A 18 -8.48 21.30 0.90
C SER A 18 -8.08 20.56 2.18
N SER A 19 -8.96 19.71 2.73
CA SER A 19 -8.67 18.78 3.82
C SER A 19 -9.76 17.70 3.90
N LEU A 20 -9.43 16.54 4.47
CA LEU A 20 -10.41 15.47 4.69
C LEU A 20 -11.50 15.88 5.70
N ALA A 21 -11.14 16.62 6.76
CA ALA A 21 -12.09 17.04 7.79
C ALA A 21 -12.98 18.19 7.34
N ARG A 22 -12.50 19.05 6.43
CA ARG A 22 -13.22 20.21 5.89
C ARG A 22 -12.81 20.41 4.42
N PRO A 23 -13.58 19.87 3.46
CA PRO A 23 -13.21 19.90 2.04
C PRO A 23 -13.09 21.30 1.44
N GLY A 24 -13.81 22.29 2.00
CA GLY A 24 -13.68 23.71 1.65
C GLY A 24 -14.56 24.19 0.48
N GLY A 25 -15.41 23.33 -0.09
CA GLY A 25 -16.26 23.67 -1.24
C GLY A 25 -17.47 22.72 -1.40
N ASN A 26 -17.93 22.51 -2.64
CA ASN A 26 -19.04 21.61 -2.99
C ASN A 26 -18.58 20.17 -3.33
N VAL A 27 -17.34 19.82 -3.01
CA VAL A 27 -16.70 18.53 -3.32
C VAL A 27 -16.58 17.71 -2.04
N THR A 28 -17.01 16.44 -2.06
CA THR A 28 -16.92 15.48 -0.95
C THR A 28 -16.79 14.06 -1.48
N GLY A 29 -16.45 13.07 -0.65
CA GLY A 29 -16.37 11.68 -1.10
C GLY A 29 -15.71 10.74 -0.10
N LEU A 30 -15.26 9.57 -0.57
CA LEU A 30 -14.58 8.54 0.21
C LEU A 30 -13.08 8.50 -0.11
N THR A 31 -12.24 8.45 0.92
CA THR A 31 -10.79 8.21 0.77
C THR A 31 -10.43 6.78 1.13
N LEU A 32 -9.53 6.17 0.35
CA LEU A 32 -8.95 4.87 0.63
C LEU A 32 -7.60 5.07 1.31
N LEU A 33 -7.57 4.96 2.64
CA LEU A 33 -6.36 5.09 3.49
C LEU A 33 -5.41 3.88 3.32
N ALA A 34 -4.98 3.61 2.09
CA ALA A 34 -4.20 2.42 1.80
C ALA A 34 -2.77 2.52 2.38
N PRO A 35 -1.98 3.59 2.12
CA PRO A 35 -0.61 3.70 2.63
C PRO A 35 -0.54 3.67 4.17
N GLU A 36 -1.41 4.45 4.83
CA GLU A 36 -1.44 4.58 6.29
C GLU A 36 -1.76 3.26 6.99
N LEU A 37 -2.47 2.35 6.31
CA LEU A 37 -2.83 1.03 6.82
C LEU A 37 -1.75 -0.04 6.55
N ASN A 38 -0.73 0.23 5.74
CA ASN A 38 0.33 -0.75 5.42
C ASN A 38 1.06 -1.21 6.67
N GLY A 39 1.48 -0.24 7.48
CA GLY A 39 2.11 -0.50 8.77
C GLY A 39 1.22 -1.35 9.66
N LYS A 40 -0.06 -1.00 9.75
CA LYS A 40 -1.02 -1.73 10.58
C LYS A 40 -1.24 -3.17 10.12
N ARG A 41 -1.24 -3.41 8.80
CA ARG A 41 -1.32 -4.77 8.24
C ARG A 41 -0.10 -5.61 8.61
N LEU A 42 1.10 -5.01 8.60
CA LEU A 42 2.32 -5.69 9.06
C LEU A 42 2.30 -5.98 10.57
N GLU A 43 1.78 -5.05 11.38
CA GLU A 43 1.58 -5.29 12.82
C GLU A 43 0.65 -6.47 13.06
N LEU A 44 -0.53 -6.48 12.41
CA LEU A 44 -1.50 -7.57 12.54
C LEU A 44 -0.95 -8.90 12.03
N LEU A 45 -0.20 -8.89 10.93
CA LEU A 45 0.49 -10.07 10.42
C LEU A 45 1.47 -10.63 11.46
N LYS A 46 2.24 -9.76 12.12
CA LYS A 46 3.18 -10.17 13.17
C LYS A 46 2.47 -10.67 14.42
N GLU A 47 1.35 -10.07 14.79
CA GLU A 47 0.51 -10.50 15.91
C GLU A 47 -0.09 -11.89 15.66
N ALA A 48 -0.67 -12.11 14.47
CA ALA A 48 -1.26 -13.38 14.09
C ALA A 48 -0.20 -14.49 13.88
N PHE A 49 0.97 -14.12 13.34
CA PHE A 49 2.07 -15.06 13.07
C PHE A 49 3.40 -14.56 13.67
N PRO A 50 3.60 -14.73 15.00
CA PRO A 50 4.77 -14.18 15.71
C PRO A 50 6.13 -14.66 15.20
N LYS A 51 6.17 -15.82 14.52
CA LYS A 51 7.39 -16.42 13.97
C LYS A 51 7.77 -15.90 12.58
N VAL A 52 6.93 -15.05 11.96
CA VAL A 52 7.27 -14.41 10.68
C VAL A 52 8.43 -13.43 10.89
N THR A 53 9.39 -13.50 9.98
CA THR A 53 10.63 -12.71 9.92
C THR A 53 10.93 -12.20 8.52
N ARG A 54 10.35 -12.80 7.47
CA ARG A 54 10.51 -12.40 6.07
C ARG A 54 9.15 -12.25 5.40
N VAL A 55 8.89 -11.07 4.86
CA VAL A 55 7.64 -10.73 4.18
C VAL A 55 7.98 -10.12 2.83
N THR A 56 7.30 -10.55 1.77
CA THR A 56 7.36 -9.86 0.48
C THR A 56 6.29 -8.78 0.43
N PHE A 57 6.67 -7.58 -0.01
CA PHE A 57 5.77 -6.46 -0.26
C PHE A 57 5.67 -6.24 -1.77
N LEU A 58 4.51 -6.54 -2.35
CA LEU A 58 4.21 -6.23 -3.74
C LEU A 58 3.66 -4.80 -3.84
N TRP A 59 4.19 -3.98 -4.75
CA TRP A 59 3.77 -2.59 -4.92
C TRP A 59 3.83 -2.15 -6.38
N SER A 60 2.93 -1.25 -6.78
CA SER A 60 2.90 -0.71 -8.14
C SER A 60 4.06 0.26 -8.40
N VAL A 61 4.78 0.05 -9.50
CA VAL A 61 5.90 0.90 -9.93
C VAL A 61 5.41 1.96 -10.90
N GLY A 62 5.88 3.21 -10.72
CA GLY A 62 5.68 4.29 -11.69
C GLY A 62 4.67 5.36 -11.28
N GLY A 63 4.10 5.28 -10.09
CA GLY A 63 3.26 6.33 -9.50
C GLY A 63 3.73 6.74 -8.09
N PRO A 64 3.49 8.00 -7.68
CA PRO A 64 3.94 8.51 -6.37
C PRO A 64 3.38 7.71 -5.18
N GLN A 65 2.22 7.08 -5.35
CA GLN A 65 1.54 6.28 -4.33
C GLN A 65 2.27 4.98 -4.00
N GLY A 66 2.87 4.31 -4.99
CA GLY A 66 3.59 3.06 -4.79
C GLY A 66 4.87 3.26 -3.97
N ASP A 67 5.63 4.31 -4.31
CA ASP A 67 6.86 4.67 -3.60
C ASP A 67 6.58 5.03 -2.12
N ARG A 68 5.51 5.81 -1.86
CA ARG A 68 5.08 6.14 -0.49
C ARG A 68 4.69 4.88 0.28
N SER A 69 3.86 4.04 -0.34
CA SER A 69 3.36 2.80 0.25
C SER A 69 4.50 1.87 0.69
N PHE A 70 5.52 1.71 -0.15
CA PHE A 70 6.69 0.89 0.19
C PHE A 70 7.51 1.51 1.35
N ARG A 71 7.78 2.82 1.33
CA ARG A 71 8.57 3.49 2.39
C ARG A 71 7.90 3.38 3.76
N GLU A 72 6.60 3.57 3.83
CA GLU A 72 5.84 3.45 5.08
C GLU A 72 5.85 2.01 5.60
N ALA A 73 5.65 1.04 4.71
CA ALA A 73 5.73 -0.38 5.06
C ALA A 73 7.14 -0.77 5.54
N GLU A 74 8.20 -0.28 4.88
CA GLU A 74 9.59 -0.54 5.25
C GLU A 74 9.94 -0.02 6.64
N ALA A 75 9.49 1.21 6.97
CA ALA A 75 9.71 1.81 8.28
C ALA A 75 9.09 0.95 9.41
N VAL A 76 7.86 0.49 9.23
CA VAL A 76 7.16 -0.35 10.21
C VAL A 76 7.73 -1.77 10.25
N ALA A 77 8.06 -2.35 9.10
CA ALA A 77 8.73 -3.65 9.04
C ALA A 77 10.02 -3.65 9.85
N LYS A 78 10.84 -2.60 9.72
CA LYS A 78 12.07 -2.43 10.50
C LYS A 78 11.79 -2.36 12.01
N ALA A 79 10.76 -1.60 12.42
CA ALA A 79 10.36 -1.52 13.83
C ALA A 79 9.88 -2.86 14.40
N LEU A 80 9.26 -3.71 13.56
CA LEU A 80 8.77 -5.04 13.93
C LEU A 80 9.83 -6.15 13.82
N GLY A 81 11.06 -5.82 13.41
CA GLY A 81 12.13 -6.80 13.16
C GLY A 81 11.87 -7.71 11.96
N LEU A 82 11.05 -7.27 11.02
CA LEU A 82 10.75 -7.96 9.77
C LEU A 82 11.75 -7.56 8.69
N ARG A 83 12.16 -8.52 7.87
CA ARG A 83 12.84 -8.27 6.60
C ARG A 83 11.78 -8.15 5.52
N LEU A 84 11.65 -6.96 4.94
CA LEU A 84 10.71 -6.70 3.86
C LEU A 84 11.43 -6.84 2.52
N GLN A 85 11.00 -7.79 1.69
CA GLN A 85 11.47 -7.92 0.31
C GLN A 85 10.60 -7.04 -0.59
N SER A 86 11.21 -6.05 -1.23
CA SER A 86 10.55 -5.16 -2.18
C SER A 86 10.41 -5.83 -3.54
N VAL A 87 9.19 -5.95 -4.06
CA VAL A 87 8.93 -6.45 -5.41
C VAL A 87 7.96 -5.52 -6.11
N GLY A 88 8.47 -4.77 -7.07
CA GLY A 88 7.67 -3.85 -7.87
C GLY A 88 6.97 -4.55 -9.03
N VAL A 89 5.69 -4.24 -9.24
CA VAL A 89 4.88 -4.71 -10.38
C VAL A 89 4.38 -3.52 -11.19
N LYS A 90 4.35 -3.62 -12.52
CA LYS A 90 3.81 -2.60 -13.43
C LYS A 90 2.43 -2.98 -13.96
N GLY A 91 2.12 -4.27 -14.02
CA GLY A 91 0.83 -4.77 -14.48
C GLY A 91 0.65 -6.25 -14.17
N ALA A 92 -0.47 -6.80 -14.66
CA ALA A 92 -0.86 -8.19 -14.37
C ALA A 92 0.17 -9.22 -14.82
N ASP A 93 0.89 -8.94 -15.92
CA ASP A 93 1.89 -9.85 -16.48
C ASP A 93 3.13 -10.03 -15.56
N ASP A 94 3.35 -9.13 -14.60
CA ASP A 94 4.48 -9.22 -13.69
C ASP A 94 4.25 -10.17 -12.51
N PHE A 95 3.01 -10.59 -12.24
CA PHE A 95 2.67 -11.34 -11.04
C PHE A 95 3.39 -12.68 -10.94
N GLU A 96 3.53 -13.41 -12.05
CA GLU A 96 4.24 -14.70 -12.04
C GLU A 96 5.69 -14.52 -11.61
N SER A 97 6.38 -13.52 -12.19
CA SER A 97 7.75 -13.18 -11.80
C SER A 97 7.85 -12.70 -10.35
N ALA A 98 6.84 -11.97 -9.87
CA ALA A 98 6.77 -11.45 -8.51
C ALA A 98 6.62 -12.57 -7.48
N PHE A 99 5.79 -13.58 -7.76
CA PHE A 99 5.62 -14.73 -6.89
C PHE A 99 6.86 -15.62 -6.88
N GLU A 100 7.53 -15.80 -8.02
CA GLU A 100 8.81 -16.53 -8.06
C GLU A 100 9.92 -15.80 -7.30
N ALA A 101 9.96 -14.47 -7.36
CA ALA A 101 10.85 -13.66 -6.53
C ALA A 101 10.56 -13.84 -5.03
N ALA A 102 9.28 -13.86 -4.63
CA ALA A 102 8.88 -14.09 -3.24
C ALA A 102 9.31 -15.47 -2.73
N LYS A 103 9.09 -16.53 -3.52
CA LYS A 103 9.52 -17.90 -3.20
C LYS A 103 11.04 -17.98 -3.07
N SER A 104 11.76 -17.45 -4.06
CA SER A 104 13.23 -17.47 -4.09
C SER A 104 13.85 -16.68 -2.94
N GLY A 105 13.19 -15.59 -2.51
CA GLY A 105 13.58 -14.82 -1.32
C GLY A 105 13.23 -15.49 0.02
N GLY A 106 12.57 -16.65 -0.01
CA GLY A 106 12.17 -17.39 1.19
C GLY A 106 11.13 -16.64 2.01
N ALA A 107 10.21 -15.93 1.35
CA ALA A 107 9.11 -15.23 1.98
C ALA A 107 8.23 -16.18 2.79
N GLN A 108 7.86 -15.76 4.00
CA GLN A 108 6.96 -16.51 4.89
C GLN A 108 5.52 -15.97 4.80
N ALA A 109 5.38 -14.76 4.29
CA ALA A 109 4.12 -14.11 4.01
C ALA A 109 4.30 -13.15 2.83
N LEU A 110 3.21 -12.85 2.15
CA LEU A 110 3.15 -11.87 1.07
C LEU A 110 2.03 -10.89 1.40
N THR A 111 2.33 -9.59 1.31
CA THR A 111 1.35 -8.52 1.37
C THR A 111 1.43 -7.75 0.07
N GLU A 112 0.28 -7.45 -0.50
CA GLU A 112 0.15 -6.66 -1.71
C GLU A 112 -0.42 -5.30 -1.32
N LEU A 113 0.11 -4.26 -1.95
CA LEU A 113 -0.50 -2.95 -1.87
C LEU A 113 -0.28 -2.11 -3.11
N SER A 114 -1.21 -2.26 -4.02
CA SER A 114 -1.59 -1.25 -4.99
C SER A 114 -2.84 -1.77 -5.69
N GLN A 115 -3.95 -1.03 -5.61
CA GLN A 115 -4.96 -1.18 -6.64
C GLN A 115 -4.26 -1.04 -7.99
N LEU A 116 -4.24 -2.12 -8.77
CA LEU A 116 -3.97 -2.04 -10.19
C LEU A 116 -5.17 -1.30 -10.76
N GLU A 117 -5.00 -0.02 -11.05
CA GLU A 117 -5.92 0.66 -11.96
C GLU A 117 -5.73 -0.03 -13.31
N GLY A 118 -6.77 -0.74 -13.74
CA GLY A 118 -6.82 -1.44 -15.02
C GLY A 118 -6.95 -0.50 -16.20
#